data_AF-A0AAV1W2S4-F1
#
_entry.id   AF-A0AAV1W2S4-F1
#
_cell.length_a   1.000
_cell.length_b   1.000
_cell.length_c   1.000
_cell.angle_alpha   90.00
_cell.angle_beta   90.00
_cell.angle_gamma   90.00
#
_symmetry.space_group_name_H-M   'P 1'
#
loop_
_entity.id
_entity.type
_entity.pdbx_description
1 polymer ?
#
loop_
_entity_poly.entity_id
_entity_poly.type
_entity_poly.pdbx_seq_one_letter_code
_entity_poly.pdbx_strand_id
1 'polypeptide(L)' 'MNNCKPVSTPLAAHFKLSLDLCPHTEEEMERMSHIPYVSVVGSLMYAMVCTRPDLAYVVSMVSRYMHNPGKDH' A
#
# COMPACT_ATOMS: atom_id res chain seq x y z
N MET A 1 21.83 -4.52 -8.05
CA MET A 1 21.21 -3.22 -8.43
C MET A 1 21.51 -2.77 -9.87
N ASN A 2 22.36 -3.48 -10.63
CA ASN A 2 22.80 -3.04 -11.98
C ASN A 2 21.75 -3.10 -13.10
N ASN A 3 20.56 -3.67 -12.86
CA ASN A 3 19.51 -3.82 -13.87
C ASN A 3 18.18 -3.13 -13.48
N CYS A 4 18.19 -2.23 -12.49
CA CYS A 4 16.99 -1.50 -12.10
C CYS A 4 16.73 -0.35 -13.09
N LYS A 5 15.54 -0.29 -13.71
CA LYS A 5 15.11 0.90 -14.45
C LYS A 5 14.74 1.99 -13.43
N PRO A 6 15.42 3.15 -13.43
CA PRO A 6 15.08 4.21 -12.49
C PRO A 6 13.67 4.72 -12.79
N VAL A 7 12.80 4.71 -11.79
CA VAL A 7 11.47 5.31 -11.84
C VAL A 7 11.44 6.41 -10.79
N SER A 8 10.99 7.60 -11.18
CA SER A 8 10.98 8.77 -10.28
C SER A 8 9.98 8.62 -9.13
N THR A 9 8.91 7.86 -9.33
CA THR A 9 7.90 7.57 -8.31
C THR A 9 7.54 6.08 -8.34
N PRO A 10 7.61 5.37 -7.20
CA PRO A 10 7.27 3.95 -7.16
C PRO A 10 5.78 3.66 -7.41
N LEU A 11 4.92 4.68 -7.38
CA LEU A 11 3.51 4.62 -7.80
C LEU A 11 3.33 5.32 -9.15
N ALA A 12 2.61 4.68 -10.07
CA ALA A 12 2.21 5.33 -11.31
C ALA A 12 1.09 6.36 -11.05
N ALA A 13 1.14 7.52 -11.70
CA ALA A 13 0.25 8.65 -11.43
C ALA A 13 -1.26 8.37 -11.63
N HIS A 14 -1.60 7.29 -12.35
CA HIS A 14 -2.99 6.88 -12.57
C HIS A 14 -3.55 6.01 -11.43
N PHE A 15 -2.70 5.46 -10.55
CA PHE A 15 -3.16 4.75 -9.37
C PHE A 15 -3.64 5.75 -8.32
N LYS A 16 -4.96 5.79 -8.14
CA LYS A 16 -5.61 6.56 -7.09
C LYS A 16 -6.34 5.60 -6.17
N LEU A 17 -5.89 5.55 -4.92
CA LEU A 17 -6.63 4.87 -3.87
C LEU A 17 -7.81 5.76 -3.47
N SER A 18 -8.98 5.14 -3.27
CA SER A 18 -10.20 5.80 -2.80
C SER A 18 -10.83 4.96 -1.69
N LEU A 19 -11.70 5.59 -0.90
CA LEU A 19 -12.57 4.88 0.05
C LEU A 19 -13.57 3.97 -0.67
N ASP A 20 -13.87 4.23 -1.94
CA ASP A 20 -14.75 3.38 -2.74
C ASP A 20 -14.17 1.97 -2.93
N LEU A 21 -12.85 1.84 -2.85
CA LEU A 21 -12.13 0.56 -2.93
C LEU A 21 -12.11 -0.20 -1.60
N CYS A 22 -12.57 0.41 -0.51
CA CYS A 22 -12.74 -0.30 0.76
C CYS A 22 -13.81 -1.39 0.59
N PRO A 23 -13.72 -2.49 1.36
CA PRO A 23 -14.74 -3.52 1.33
C PRO A 23 -16.08 -2.98 1.88
N HIS A 24 -17.16 -3.26 1.15
CA HIS A 24 -18.52 -2.84 1.52
C HIS A 24 -19.41 -4.01 1.96
N THR A 25 -19.00 -5.25 1.66
CA THR A 25 -19.75 -6.46 2.00
C THR A 25 -19.04 -7.21 3.12
N GLU A 26 -19.81 -7.93 3.93
CA GLU A 26 -19.28 -8.73 5.03
C GLU A 26 -18.33 -9.83 4.54
N GLU A 27 -18.62 -10.45 3.40
CA GLU A 27 -17.74 -11.42 2.74
C GLU A 27 -16.38 -10.81 2.36
N GLU A 28 -16.37 -9.58 1.86
CA GLU A 28 -15.13 -8.90 1.47
C GLU A 28 -14.32 -8.46 2.70
N MET A 29 -15.00 -7.99 3.75
CA MET A 29 -14.38 -7.66 5.04
C MET A 29 -13.75 -8.91 5.69
N GLU A 30 -14.47 -10.03 5.72
CA GLU A 30 -13.96 -11.31 6.23
C GLU A 30 -12.74 -11.75 5.44
N ARG A 31 -12.79 -11.67 4.10
CA ARG A 31 -11.65 -12.00 3.24
C ARG A 31 -10.45 -11.09 3.53
N MET A 32 -10.67 -9.80 3.72
CA MET A 32 -9.59 -8.84 4.04
C MET A 32 -9.05 -9.02 5.46
N SER A 33 -9.83 -9.57 6.40
CA SER A 33 -9.39 -9.83 7.78
C SER A 33 -8.23 -10.84 7.85
N HIS A 34 -8.12 -11.73 6.86
CA HIS A 34 -7.04 -12.71 6.75
C HIS A 34 -5.79 -12.15 6.05
N ILE A 35 -5.87 -10.96 5.45
CA ILE A 35 -4.74 -10.32 4.79
C ILE A 35 -3.97 -9.50 5.82
N PRO A 36 -2.65 -9.73 6.00
CA PRO A 36 -1.85 -9.02 6.99
C PRO A 36 -1.46 -7.62 6.51
N TYR A 37 -2.45 -6.77 6.17
CA TYR A 37 -2.25 -5.44 5.59
C TYR A 37 -1.31 -4.57 6.44
N VAL A 38 -1.50 -4.57 7.76
CA VAL A 38 -0.64 -3.86 8.73
C VAL A 38 0.82 -4.30 8.65
N SER A 39 1.07 -5.61 8.49
CA SER A 39 2.42 -6.16 8.37
C SER A 39 3.09 -5.75 7.06
N VAL A 40 2.33 -5.71 5.96
CA VAL A 40 2.80 -5.25 4.66
C VAL A 40 3.19 -3.77 4.73
N VAL A 41 2.32 -2.93 5.30
CA VAL A 41 2.61 -1.49 5.49
C VAL A 41 3.84 -1.30 6.38
N GLY A 42 3.99 -2.07 7.47
CA GLY A 42 5.17 -2.04 8.32
C GLY A 42 6.46 -2.44 7.58
N SER A 43 6.39 -3.44 6.70
CA SER A 43 7.51 -3.85 5.86
C SER A 43 7.91 -2.77 4.84
N LEU A 44 6.92 -2.08 4.25
CA LEU A 44 7.15 -0.95 3.37
C LEU A 44 7.76 0.25 4.11
N MET A 45 7.31 0.51 5.34
CA MET A 45 7.92 1.52 6.23
C MET A 45 9.37 1.20 6.53
N TYR A 46 9.69 -0.07 6.82
CA TYR A 46 11.07 -0.49 7.05
C TYR A 46 11.94 -0.28 5.81
N ALA A 47 11.46 -0.72 4.64
CA ALA A 47 12.16 -0.50 3.37
C ALA A 47 12.39 0.99 3.10
N MET A 48 11.36 1.83 3.35
CA MET A 48 11.41 3.28 3.22
C MET A 48 12.53 3.89 4.07
N VAL A 49 12.60 3.53 5.35
CA VAL A 49 13.58 4.10 6.29
C VAL A 49 15.00 3.59 6.00
N CYS A 50 15.16 2.30 5.72
CA CYS A 50 16.48 1.67 5.66
C CYS A 50 17.16 1.75 4.30
N THR A 51 16.40 1.71 3.19
CA THR A 51 16.99 1.49 1.85
C THR A 51 16.34 2.27 0.70
N ARG A 52 15.08 2.68 0.83
CA ARG A 52 14.24 3.18 -0.27
C ARG A 52 13.38 4.39 0.15
N PRO A 53 13.98 5.54 0.48
CA PRO A 53 13.25 6.72 0.93
C PRO A 53 12.21 7.22 -0.08
N ASP A 54 12.36 6.87 -1.36
CA ASP A 54 11.39 7.15 -2.44
C ASP A 54 10.01 6.50 -2.21
N LEU A 55 9.91 5.48 -1.34
CA LEU A 55 8.63 4.86 -0.97
C LEU A 55 7.78 5.73 -0.03
N ALA A 56 8.30 6.84 0.51
CA ALA A 56 7.60 7.65 1.49
C ALA A 56 6.22 8.12 1.05
N TYR A 57 6.08 8.47 -0.23
CA TYR A 57 4.80 8.86 -0.80
C TYR A 57 3.81 7.68 -0.80
N VAL A 58 4.24 6.49 -1.25
CA VAL A 58 3.41 5.28 -1.31
C VAL A 58 2.94 4.89 0.07
N VAL A 59 3.87 4.80 1.03
CA VAL A 59 3.57 4.46 2.43
C VAL A 59 2.54 5.43 3.02
N SER A 60 2.70 6.73 2.75
CA SER A 60 1.77 7.77 3.21
C SER A 60 0.37 7.67 2.59
N MET A 61 0.26 7.12 1.37
CA MET A 61 -1.02 6.89 0.71
C MET A 61 -1.74 5.65 1.27
N VAL A 62 -1.06 4.51 1.33
CA VAL A 62 -1.66 3.24 1.80
C VAL A 62 -2.01 3.27 3.29
N SER A 63 -1.25 4.04 4.09
CA SER A 63 -1.50 4.16 5.54
C SER A 63 -2.85 4.81 5.87
N ARG A 64 -3.47 5.54 4.93
CA ARG A 64 -4.78 6.19 5.15
C ARG A 64 -5.93 5.19 5.24
N TYR A 65 -5.76 3.99 4.71
CA TYR A 65 -6.80 2.97 4.63
C TYR A 65 -6.61 1.82 5.64
N MET A 66 -5.72 2.00 6.63
CA MET A 66 -5.40 0.99 7.64
C MET A 66 -6.61 0.50 8.46
N HIS A 67 -7.66 1.32 8.56
CA HIS A 67 -8.88 0.96 9.30
C HIS A 67 -9.78 -0.02 8.54
N ASN A 68 -9.88 0.12 7.22
CA ASN A 68 -10.72 -0.72 6.37
C ASN A 68 -10.06 -0.91 5.00
N PRO A 69 -8.98 -1.70 4.91
CA PRO A 69 -8.24 -1.84 3.67
C PRO A 69 -9.02 -2.66 2.65
N GLY A 70 -9.01 -2.20 1.41
CA GLY A 70 -9.52 -2.89 0.23
C GLY A 70 -8.51 -3.85 -0.38
N LYS A 71 -8.98 -4.73 -1.26
CA LYS A 71 -8.10 -5.62 -2.02
C LYS A 71 -7.16 -4.87 -2.95
N ASP A 72 -7.66 -3.76 -3.49
CA ASP A 72 -6.99 -2.95 -4.51
C ASP A 72 -6.14 -1.82 -3.89
N HIS A 73 -6.14 -1.70 -2.55
CA HIS A 73 -5.22 -0.85 -1.80
C HIS A 73 -3.85 -1.49 -1.65
#